data_AF-A0A5M4DB51-F1
#
_entry.id   AF-A0A5M4DB51-F1
#
_cell.length_a   1.000
_cell.length_b   1.000
_cell.length_c   1.000
_cell.angle_alpha   90.00
_cell.angle_beta   90.00
_cell.angle_gamma   90.00
#
_symmetry.space_group_name_H-M   'P 1'
#
loop_
_entity.id
_entity.type
_entity.pdbx_description
1 polymer ?
#
loop_
_entity_poly.entity_id
_entity_poly.type
_entity_poly.pdbx_seq_one_letter_code
_entity_poly.pdbx_strand_id
1 'polypeptide(L)'
;MLSTLALALLLLIPDSPPPATWWKGNLHTHTLWSDGDDYPEMVADWYKRNGYHFLALSDHNVLSVGEKWFDLSGTRGRGAVLAQYIQRFGEDWVRTRVRNGKVEVRLRTLSEIKRLFEEPSRFLMIQSEEISAGHGGKSAAILEACPDLELWVHEPASGRLAELRENLRRLGLKTPRVLASAAA
;
A
#
# COMPACT_ATOMS: atom_id res chain seq x y z
N MET A 1 -14.57 -62.72 -6.54
CA MET A 1 -15.61 -61.77 -6.98
C MET A 1 -15.31 -60.40 -6.37
N LEU A 2 -14.23 -59.74 -6.81
CA LEU A 2 -13.74 -58.47 -6.25
C LEU A 2 -13.17 -57.65 -7.42
N SER A 3 -14.02 -57.16 -8.33
CA SER A 3 -13.55 -56.30 -9.42
C SER A 3 -14.69 -55.52 -10.06
N THR A 4 -15.36 -54.65 -9.29
CA THR A 4 -16.31 -53.68 -9.87
C THR A 4 -16.34 -52.33 -9.15
N LEU A 5 -15.60 -52.13 -8.05
CA LEU A 5 -15.69 -50.90 -7.24
C LEU A 5 -14.54 -49.89 -7.44
N ALA A 6 -13.72 -50.03 -8.51
CA ALA A 6 -12.61 -49.11 -8.77
C ALA A 6 -12.89 -48.10 -9.91
N LEU A 7 -13.97 -48.27 -10.68
CA LEU A 7 -14.18 -47.50 -11.91
C LEU A 7 -15.12 -46.28 -11.75
N ALA A 8 -15.80 -46.12 -10.60
CA ALA A 8 -16.75 -45.03 -10.40
C ALA A 8 -16.14 -43.76 -9.78
N LEU A 9 -14.90 -43.80 -9.30
CA LEU A 9 -14.28 -42.66 -8.60
C LEU A 9 -13.49 -41.72 -9.54
N LEU A 10 -13.27 -42.10 -10.80
CA LEU A 10 -12.47 -41.32 -11.75
C LEU A 10 -13.28 -40.27 -12.55
N LEU A 11 -14.58 -40.11 -12.28
CA LEU A 11 -15.48 -39.21 -13.03
C LEU A 11 -15.78 -37.87 -12.34
N LEU A 12 -15.12 -37.56 -11.21
CA LEU A 12 -15.27 -36.29 -10.48
C LEU A 12 -14.13 -35.30 -10.73
N ILE A 13 -13.45 -35.36 -11.88
CA ILE A 13 -12.54 -34.30 -12.28
C ILE A 13 -13.39 -33.18 -12.91
N PRO A 14 -13.52 -32.00 -12.30
CA PRO A 14 -14.20 -30.89 -12.94
C PRO A 14 -13.48 -30.54 -14.25
N ASP A 15 -14.22 -30.56 -15.35
CA ASP A 15 -13.73 -30.40 -16.73
C ASP A 15 -13.29 -28.97 -17.06
N SER A 16 -13.48 -28.04 -16.13
CA SER A 16 -13.13 -26.62 -16.28
C SER A 16 -12.38 -26.11 -15.06
N PRO A 17 -11.32 -25.28 -15.24
CA PRO A 17 -10.71 -24.58 -14.12
C PRO A 17 -11.79 -23.78 -13.37
N PRO A 18 -11.69 -23.63 -12.04
CA PRO A 18 -12.62 -22.80 -11.30
C PRO A 18 -12.65 -21.40 -11.92
N PRO A 19 -13.83 -20.75 -11.93
CA PRO A 19 -13.97 -19.43 -12.54
C PRO A 19 -12.95 -18.46 -11.94
N ALA A 20 -12.34 -17.64 -12.79
CA ALA A 20 -11.40 -16.62 -12.36
C ALA A 20 -12.07 -15.69 -11.32
N THR A 21 -11.41 -15.52 -10.17
CA THR A 21 -11.87 -14.59 -9.14
C THR A 21 -11.29 -13.21 -9.43
N TRP A 22 -12.17 -12.22 -9.59
CA TRP A 22 -11.78 -10.83 -9.84
C TRP A 22 -11.72 -10.05 -8.53
N TRP A 23 -10.60 -9.36 -8.31
CA TRP A 23 -10.37 -8.57 -7.11
C TRP A 23 -10.26 -7.09 -7.47
N LYS A 24 -11.18 -6.28 -6.92
CA LYS A 24 -11.11 -4.82 -6.99
C LYS A 24 -10.07 -4.29 -6.00
N GLY A 25 -9.15 -3.44 -6.43
CA GLY A 25 -8.18 -2.80 -5.55
C GLY A 25 -7.63 -1.49 -6.12
N ASN A 26 -6.89 -0.74 -5.30
CA ASN A 26 -6.15 0.44 -5.75
C ASN A 26 -4.66 0.31 -5.38
N LEU A 27 -3.78 0.54 -6.36
CA LEU A 27 -2.33 0.48 -6.19
C LEU A 27 -1.66 1.85 -6.06
N HIS A 28 -2.42 2.93 -6.31
CA HIS A 28 -1.90 4.29 -6.33
C HIS A 28 -2.82 5.18 -5.49
N THR A 29 -2.40 5.45 -4.25
CA THR A 29 -3.17 6.22 -3.28
C THR A 29 -2.26 7.04 -2.38
N HIS A 30 -2.55 8.34 -2.31
CA HIS A 30 -1.83 9.30 -1.49
C HIS A 30 -2.60 9.62 -0.22
N THR A 31 -1.87 9.92 0.84
CA THR A 31 -2.40 10.27 2.16
C THR A 31 -1.71 11.52 2.68
N LEU A 32 -2.01 11.94 3.91
CA LEU A 32 -1.26 13.01 4.57
C LEU A 32 0.22 12.67 4.84
N TRP A 33 0.68 11.44 4.55
CA TRP A 33 2.12 11.14 4.52
C TRP A 33 2.85 11.86 3.38
N SER A 34 2.16 12.26 2.32
CA SER A 34 2.67 13.14 1.26
C SER A 34 1.67 14.26 0.94
N ASP A 35 1.01 14.19 -0.21
CA ASP A 35 0.16 15.23 -0.78
C ASP A 35 -1.33 14.88 -0.82
N GLY A 36 -1.74 13.72 -0.30
CA GLY A 36 -3.16 13.37 -0.15
C GLY A 36 -3.89 14.24 0.88
N ASP A 37 -5.22 14.21 0.86
CA ASP A 37 -6.05 15.13 1.66
C ASP A 37 -6.58 14.58 2.99
N ASP A 38 -6.37 13.28 3.25
CA ASP A 38 -6.93 12.59 4.42
C ASP A 38 -5.93 11.64 5.11
N TYR A 39 -6.22 11.29 6.36
CA TYR A 39 -5.42 10.41 7.20
C TYR A 39 -5.36 9.00 6.61
N PRO A 40 -4.22 8.31 6.71
CA PRO A 40 -4.02 7.04 6.00
C PRO A 40 -5.01 5.94 6.43
N GLU A 41 -5.44 5.91 7.69
CA GLU A 41 -6.50 5.00 8.14
C GLU A 41 -7.92 5.43 7.75
N MET A 42 -8.20 6.73 7.55
CA MET A 42 -9.49 7.18 7.01
C MET A 42 -9.63 6.73 5.56
N VAL A 43 -8.54 6.85 4.79
CA VAL A 43 -8.46 6.34 3.42
C VAL A 43 -8.65 4.82 3.40
N ALA A 44 -7.92 4.07 4.22
CA ALA A 44 -8.06 2.61 4.32
C ALA A 44 -9.48 2.18 4.70
N ASP A 45 -10.08 2.83 5.70
CA ASP A 45 -11.46 2.58 6.13
C ASP A 45 -12.45 2.79 4.99
N TRP A 46 -12.29 3.86 4.21
CA TRP A 46 -13.15 4.13 3.06
C TRP A 46 -13.05 3.02 2.03
N TYR A 47 -11.84 2.62 1.61
CA TYR A 47 -11.67 1.56 0.61
C TYR A 47 -12.25 0.22 1.07
N LYS A 48 -11.98 -0.17 2.33
CA LYS A 48 -12.51 -1.41 2.91
C LYS A 48 -14.04 -1.40 2.93
N ARG A 49 -14.66 -0.30 3.39
CA ARG A 49 -16.14 -0.16 3.42
C ARG A 49 -16.77 -0.13 2.03
N ASN A 50 -16.04 0.29 1.00
CA ASN A 50 -16.51 0.35 -0.38
C ASN A 50 -16.19 -0.92 -1.20
N GLY A 51 -15.91 -2.04 -0.53
CA GLY A 51 -15.82 -3.36 -1.16
C GLY A 51 -14.56 -3.57 -2.00
N TYR A 52 -13.50 -2.80 -1.74
CA TYR A 52 -12.18 -3.10 -2.27
C TYR A 52 -11.58 -4.28 -1.50
N HIS A 53 -10.66 -4.98 -2.15
CA HIS A 53 -10.00 -6.18 -1.65
C HIS A 53 -8.52 -5.94 -1.37
N PHE A 54 -7.95 -4.89 -1.96
CA PHE A 54 -6.62 -4.44 -1.61
C PHE A 54 -6.45 -2.93 -1.80
N LEU A 55 -5.56 -2.36 -1.00
CA LEU A 55 -5.15 -0.96 -1.07
C LEU A 55 -3.65 -0.86 -0.85
N ALA A 56 -2.95 -0.18 -1.75
CA ALA A 56 -1.58 0.25 -1.55
C ALA A 56 -1.54 1.73 -1.15
N LEU A 57 -0.77 2.06 -0.12
CA LEU A 57 -0.43 3.45 0.20
C LEU A 57 0.87 3.78 -0.51
N SER A 58 0.84 4.65 -1.51
CA SER A 58 1.92 4.96 -2.45
C SER A 58 2.36 6.43 -2.33
N ASP A 59 2.46 6.94 -1.11
CA ASP A 59 2.86 8.32 -0.87
C ASP A 59 4.21 8.67 -1.54
N HIS A 60 4.33 9.92 -2.01
CA HIS A 60 5.47 10.35 -2.82
C HIS A 60 6.80 10.27 -2.07
N ASN A 61 7.72 9.46 -2.60
CA ASN A 61 9.10 9.29 -2.10
C ASN A 61 9.15 9.07 -0.57
N VAL A 62 8.13 8.42 -0.02
CA VAL A 62 8.05 8.13 1.41
C VAL A 62 7.22 6.88 1.68
N LEU A 63 7.79 5.99 2.48
CA LEU A 63 7.06 4.87 3.06
C LEU A 63 6.40 5.30 4.36
N SER A 64 5.19 4.78 4.64
CA SER A 64 4.46 4.97 5.90
C SER A 64 5.09 4.22 7.09
N VAL A 65 6.37 4.49 7.37
CA VAL A 65 7.18 3.84 8.40
C VAL A 65 7.82 4.89 9.33
N GLY A 66 8.03 4.50 10.59
CA GLY A 66 8.62 5.39 11.60
C GLY A 66 7.66 6.45 12.14
N GLU A 67 8.16 7.31 13.02
CA GLU A 67 7.35 8.39 13.60
C GLU A 67 7.24 9.57 12.64
N LYS A 68 6.01 10.00 12.37
CA LYS A 68 5.72 11.22 11.60
C LYS A 68 4.62 12.04 12.27
N TRP A 69 4.85 13.35 12.32
CA TRP A 69 3.90 14.35 12.82
C TRP A 69 3.55 15.32 11.69
N PHE A 70 2.25 15.53 11.48
CA PHE A 70 1.70 16.37 10.43
C PHE A 70 1.24 17.71 11.01
N ASP A 71 1.72 18.81 10.41
CA ASP A 71 1.43 20.18 10.82
C ASP A 71 0.03 20.61 10.33
N LEU A 72 -0.86 20.95 11.27
CA LEU A 72 -2.22 21.38 10.99
C LEU A 72 -2.35 22.88 10.68
N SER A 73 -1.24 23.63 10.59
CA SER A 73 -1.28 25.04 10.18
C SER A 73 -1.70 25.22 8.71
N GLY A 74 -1.52 24.17 7.89
CA GLY A 74 -1.93 24.15 6.48
C GLY A 74 -3.45 24.05 6.29
N THR A 75 -3.90 23.78 5.06
CA THR A 75 -5.32 23.61 4.73
C THR A 75 -5.82 22.17 4.83
N ARG A 76 -4.94 21.19 4.58
CA ARG A 76 -5.25 19.75 4.59
C ARG A 76 -5.31 19.19 6.00
N GLY A 77 -6.07 18.11 6.20
CA GLY A 77 -6.15 17.38 7.46
C GLY A 77 -6.79 18.11 8.65
N ARG A 78 -7.09 19.41 8.55
CA ARG A 78 -7.68 20.21 9.66
C ARG A 78 -9.21 20.30 9.59
N GLY A 79 -9.80 20.96 10.59
CA GLY A 79 -11.22 21.30 10.61
C GLY A 79 -12.11 20.06 10.58
N ALA A 80 -13.01 19.98 9.58
CA ALA A 80 -13.93 18.85 9.45
C ALA A 80 -13.22 17.51 9.25
N VAL A 81 -12.07 17.48 8.55
CA VAL A 81 -11.30 16.24 8.32
C VAL A 81 -10.77 15.70 9.65
N LEU A 82 -10.13 16.54 10.45
CA LEU A 82 -9.68 16.18 11.80
C LEU A 82 -10.85 15.76 12.71
N ALA A 83 -11.96 16.49 12.66
CA ALA A 83 -13.13 16.18 13.48
C ALA A 83 -13.72 14.80 13.15
N GLN A 84 -13.84 14.47 11.86
CA GLN A 84 -14.29 13.15 11.41
C GLN A 84 -13.29 12.05 11.79
N TYR A 85 -12.00 12.33 11.69
CA TYR A 85 -10.94 11.40 12.09
C TYR A 85 -11.00 11.08 13.59
N ILE A 86 -11.14 12.11 14.45
CA ILE A 86 -11.34 11.94 15.89
C ILE A 86 -12.64 11.18 16.16
N GLN A 87 -13.73 11.53 15.48
CA GLN A 87 -15.01 10.82 15.64
C GLN A 87 -14.91 9.34 15.28
N ARG A 88 -14.17 8.99 14.22
CA ARG A 88 -14.08 7.62 13.72
C ARG A 88 -13.18 6.74 14.60
N PHE A 89 -12.06 7.25 15.09
CA PHE A 89 -11.03 6.45 15.76
C PHE A 89 -10.84 6.76 17.24
N GLY A 90 -11.46 7.84 17.74
CA GLY A 90 -11.37 8.25 19.14
C GLY A 90 -10.07 8.97 19.50
N GLU A 91 -10.10 9.70 20.61
CA GLU A 91 -8.99 10.53 21.08
C GLU A 91 -7.77 9.72 21.55
N ASP A 92 -7.96 8.48 22.01
CA ASP A 92 -6.86 7.58 22.37
C ASP A 92 -6.00 7.20 21.16
N TRP A 93 -6.65 7.09 20.00
CA TRP A 93 -5.99 6.83 18.74
C TRP A 93 -5.46 8.12 18.11
N VAL A 94 -6.25 9.20 18.07
CA VAL A 94 -5.84 10.45 17.44
C VAL A 94 -4.96 11.26 18.39
N ARG A 95 -3.64 11.14 18.23
CA ARG A 95 -2.67 11.86 19.06
C ARG A 95 -2.30 13.21 18.46
N THR A 96 -2.54 14.26 19.22
CA THR A 96 -2.10 15.62 18.89
C THR A 96 -1.04 16.13 19.85
N ARG A 97 -0.20 17.06 19.40
CA ARG A 97 0.72 17.80 20.26
C ARG A 97 0.84 19.26 19.82
N VAL A 98 1.32 20.10 20.72
CA VAL A 98 1.77 21.45 20.36
C VAL A 98 3.29 21.48 20.36
N ARG A 99 3.89 21.91 19.24
CA ARG A 99 5.34 22.06 19.09
C ARG A 99 5.65 23.36 18.38
N ASN A 100 6.47 24.21 18.99
CA ASN A 100 6.84 25.53 18.44
C ASN A 100 5.62 26.39 18.03
N GLY A 101 4.54 26.36 18.84
CA GLY A 101 3.30 27.09 18.57
C GLY A 101 2.41 26.48 17.48
N LYS A 102 2.78 25.33 16.90
CA LYS A 102 2.00 24.61 15.89
C LYS A 102 1.31 23.41 16.50
N VAL A 103 0.07 23.17 16.10
CA VAL A 103 -0.64 21.95 16.43
C VAL A 103 -0.27 20.90 15.39
N GLU A 104 0.23 19.77 15.85
CA GLU A 104 0.59 18.64 15.01
C GLU A 104 -0.24 17.41 15.40
N VAL A 105 -0.54 16.57 14.43
CA VAL A 105 -1.19 15.27 14.62
C VAL A 105 -0.25 14.16 14.19
N ARG A 106 -0.14 13.09 14.98
CA ARG A 106 0.72 11.95 14.61
C ARG A 106 0.04 11.17 13.50
N LEU A 107 0.77 10.93 12.40
CA LEU A 107 0.32 10.02 11.35
C LEU A 107 0.67 8.58 11.72
N ARG A 108 -0.26 7.65 11.46
CA ARG A 108 -0.05 6.23 11.72
C ARG A 108 0.75 5.57 10.63
N THR A 109 1.58 4.63 11.04
CA THR A 109 2.37 3.79 10.12
C THR A 109 1.48 2.75 9.44
N LEU A 110 1.91 2.23 8.28
CA LEU A 110 1.21 1.14 7.62
C LEU A 110 1.06 -0.07 8.56
N SER A 111 2.08 -0.39 9.36
CA SER A 111 2.02 -1.49 10.32
C SER A 111 0.89 -1.31 11.35
N GLU A 112 0.68 -0.08 11.85
CA GLU A 112 -0.43 0.25 12.75
C GLU A 112 -1.78 0.10 12.04
N ILE A 113 -1.89 0.56 10.80
CA ILE A 113 -3.13 0.53 10.01
C ILE A 113 -3.47 -0.90 9.60
N LYS A 114 -2.49 -1.72 9.20
CA LYS A 114 -2.65 -3.15 8.90
C LYS A 114 -3.33 -3.88 10.05
N ARG A 115 -2.91 -3.62 11.29
CA ARG A 115 -3.54 -4.23 12.48
C ARG A 115 -5.03 -3.89 12.66
N LEU A 116 -5.48 -2.75 12.12
CA LEU A 116 -6.89 -2.34 12.18
C LEU A 116 -7.72 -2.87 11.01
N PHE A 117 -7.16 -2.86 9.80
CA PHE A 117 -7.95 -3.05 8.58
C PHE A 117 -7.68 -4.34 7.83
N GLU A 118 -6.46 -4.85 7.90
CA GLU A 118 -6.11 -6.06 7.15
C GLU A 118 -6.94 -7.24 7.64
N GLU A 119 -7.53 -7.94 6.69
CA GLU A 119 -8.43 -9.05 6.95
C GLU A 119 -8.14 -10.14 5.92
N PRO A 120 -7.64 -11.32 6.35
CA PRO A 120 -7.32 -12.41 5.45
C PRO A 120 -8.48 -12.74 4.52
N SER A 121 -8.17 -12.93 3.23
CA SER A 121 -9.16 -13.23 2.18
C SER A 121 -10.24 -12.15 1.96
N ARG A 122 -10.14 -10.98 2.61
CA ARG A 122 -11.11 -9.90 2.44
C ARG A 122 -10.48 -8.56 2.05
N PHE A 123 -9.43 -8.12 2.76
CA PHE A 123 -8.82 -6.82 2.52
C PHE A 123 -7.32 -6.85 2.85
N LEU A 124 -6.48 -6.69 1.83
CA LEU A 124 -5.02 -6.64 1.94
C LEU A 124 -4.52 -5.20 1.91
N MET A 125 -3.72 -4.82 2.90
CA MET A 125 -3.03 -3.54 2.92
C MET A 125 -1.59 -3.73 2.45
N ILE A 126 -1.21 -2.97 1.44
CA ILE A 126 0.05 -3.13 0.70
C ILE A 126 0.97 -1.93 0.98
N GLN A 127 2.23 -2.21 1.29
CA GLN A 127 3.26 -1.17 1.30
C GLN A 127 3.59 -0.78 -0.14
N SER A 128 3.42 0.49 -0.48
CA SER A 128 3.95 1.06 -1.73
C SER A 128 4.65 2.40 -1.44
N GLU A 129 5.25 2.94 -2.48
CA GLU A 129 5.85 4.26 -2.57
C GLU A 129 5.77 4.67 -4.04
N GLU A 130 5.30 5.90 -4.29
CA GLU A 130 5.44 6.48 -5.61
C GLU A 130 6.79 7.20 -5.69
N ILE A 131 7.73 6.60 -6.42
CA ILE A 131 9.05 7.19 -6.64
C ILE A 131 8.94 8.16 -7.82
N SER A 132 9.24 9.43 -7.57
CA SER A 132 9.20 10.51 -8.57
C SER A 132 10.54 11.27 -8.58
N ALA A 133 11.22 11.27 -9.73
CA ALA A 133 12.48 12.01 -9.94
C ALA A 133 12.38 12.97 -11.13
N GLY A 134 12.98 14.16 -11.00
CA GLY A 134 13.11 15.13 -12.09
C GLY A 134 14.34 14.87 -12.95
N HIS A 135 14.24 15.08 -14.27
CA HIS A 135 15.38 15.18 -15.19
C HIS A 135 15.24 16.45 -16.03
N GLY A 136 16.22 17.35 -15.98
CA GLY A 136 16.24 18.56 -16.79
C GLY A 136 15.02 19.49 -16.60
N GLY A 137 14.51 19.61 -15.37
CA GLY A 137 13.34 20.45 -15.07
C GLY A 137 11.98 19.84 -15.43
N LYS A 138 11.94 18.56 -15.81
CA LYS A 138 10.69 17.81 -16.04
C LYS A 138 10.58 16.64 -15.07
N SER A 139 9.48 16.54 -14.35
CA SER A 139 9.10 15.38 -13.54
C SER A 139 8.58 14.30 -14.49
N ALA A 140 9.28 13.17 -14.66
CA ALA A 140 8.73 12.06 -15.43
C ALA A 140 9.51 10.76 -15.22
N ALA A 141 9.27 10.12 -14.09
CA ALA A 141 9.19 8.66 -14.01
C ALA A 141 8.47 8.30 -12.72
N ILE A 142 7.30 7.69 -12.85
CA ILE A 142 6.48 7.17 -11.77
C ILE A 142 6.81 5.67 -11.68
N LEU A 143 7.41 5.25 -10.57
CA LEU A 143 7.59 3.83 -10.27
C LEU A 143 6.85 3.53 -8.97
N GLU A 144 5.88 2.62 -9.04
CA GLU A 144 5.24 2.02 -7.87
C GLU A 144 6.13 0.89 -7.35
N ALA A 145 6.64 1.02 -6.13
CA ALA A 145 7.46 0.00 -5.50
C ALA A 145 6.66 -0.74 -4.42
N CYS A 146 6.15 -1.93 -4.75
CA CYS A 146 5.39 -2.78 -3.83
C CYS A 146 6.22 -4.01 -3.41
N PRO A 147 7.07 -3.92 -2.38
CA PRO A 147 8.06 -4.96 -2.09
C PRO A 147 7.45 -6.28 -1.58
N ASP A 148 6.17 -6.29 -1.21
CA ASP A 148 5.42 -7.46 -0.74
C ASP A 148 4.73 -8.26 -1.87
N LEU A 149 4.63 -7.72 -3.09
CA LEU A 149 4.25 -8.48 -4.29
C LEU A 149 5.53 -8.99 -4.95
N GLU A 150 5.52 -10.21 -5.50
CA GLU A 150 6.62 -10.67 -6.37
C GLU A 150 6.86 -9.64 -7.49
N LEU A 151 7.91 -8.84 -7.32
CA LEU A 151 8.18 -7.64 -8.09
C LEU A 151 8.90 -8.01 -9.39
N TRP A 152 8.20 -7.97 -10.53
CA TRP A 152 8.81 -8.00 -11.86
C TRP A 152 9.20 -6.56 -12.24
N VAL A 153 10.44 -6.17 -11.97
CA VAL A 153 10.97 -4.84 -12.34
C VAL A 153 11.54 -4.90 -13.75
N HIS A 154 10.99 -4.10 -14.67
CA HIS A 154 11.65 -3.76 -15.93
C HIS A 154 12.76 -2.72 -15.66
N GLU A 155 14.00 -3.03 -16.06
CA GLU A 155 15.18 -2.15 -15.96
C GLU A 155 14.91 -0.73 -16.48
N PRO A 156 14.91 0.29 -15.62
CA PRO A 156 14.90 1.67 -16.08
C PRO A 156 16.36 2.17 -16.15
N ALA A 157 16.75 2.73 -17.30
CA ALA A 157 18.12 3.10 -17.67
C ALA A 157 18.82 4.21 -16.83
N SER A 158 18.38 4.53 -15.60
CA SER A 158 18.77 5.77 -14.92
C SER A 158 19.27 5.62 -13.46
N GLY A 159 19.91 4.51 -13.09
CA GLY A 159 20.55 4.38 -11.76
C GLY A 159 19.59 4.16 -10.57
N ARG A 160 18.30 3.96 -10.84
CA ARG A 160 17.18 3.83 -9.86
C ARG A 160 17.20 2.56 -9.00
N LEU A 161 18.10 1.62 -9.29
CA LEU A 161 18.29 0.42 -8.47
C LEU A 161 18.97 0.72 -7.13
N ALA A 162 19.78 1.78 -7.02
CA ALA A 162 20.51 2.06 -5.78
C ALA A 162 19.57 2.49 -4.63
N GLU A 163 18.62 3.37 -4.94
CA GLU A 163 17.65 3.90 -3.97
C GLU A 163 16.61 2.85 -3.59
N LEU A 164 16.06 2.12 -4.56
CA LEU A 164 15.20 0.96 -4.31
C LEU A 164 15.91 -0.10 -3.45
N ARG A 165 17.18 -0.42 -3.73
CA ARG A 165 17.97 -1.37 -2.93
C ARG A 165 18.19 -0.86 -1.51
N GLU A 166 18.36 0.44 -1.32
CA GLU A 166 18.53 1.04 0.01
C GLU A 166 17.22 0.99 0.81
N ASN A 167 16.08 1.31 0.19
CA ASN A 167 14.77 1.20 0.82
C ASN A 167 14.45 -0.26 1.17
N LEU A 168 14.72 -1.21 0.28
CA LEU A 168 14.57 -2.65 0.56
C LEU A 168 15.48 -3.12 1.71
N ARG A 169 16.73 -2.63 1.77
CA ARG A 169 17.64 -2.91 2.90
C ARG A 169 17.10 -2.39 4.23
N ARG A 170 16.55 -1.17 4.25
CA ARG A 170 15.93 -0.59 5.46
C ARG A 170 14.72 -1.38 5.95
N LEU A 171 14.00 -2.00 5.03
CA LEU A 171 12.84 -2.85 5.34
C LEU A 171 13.21 -4.31 5.66
N GLY A 172 14.48 -4.70 5.55
CA GLY A 172 14.92 -6.09 5.71
C GLY A 172 14.41 -7.04 4.62
N LEU A 173 13.97 -6.49 3.48
CA LEU A 173 13.39 -7.24 2.37
C LEU A 173 14.47 -7.63 1.35
N LYS A 174 14.31 -8.81 0.74
CA LYS A 174 15.26 -9.29 -0.28
C LYS A 174 15.18 -8.40 -1.51
N THR A 175 16.34 -8.09 -2.09
CA THR A 175 16.41 -7.37 -3.36
C THR A 175 15.82 -8.22 -4.49
N PRO A 176 14.90 -7.67 -5.31
CA PRO A 176 14.28 -8.41 -6.41
C PRO A 176 15.32 -8.77 -7.47
N ARG A 177 15.11 -9.92 -8.14
CA ARG A 177 15.90 -10.30 -9.31
C ARG A 177 15.53 -9.38 -10.46
N VAL A 178 16.52 -8.63 -10.95
CA VAL A 178 16.40 -7.85 -12.17
C VAL A 178 16.35 -8.82 -13.35
N LEU A 179 15.28 -8.78 -14.15
CA LEU A 179 15.30 -9.41 -15.46
C LEU A 179 16.04 -8.49 -16.43
N ALA A 180 17.17 -8.96 -16.95
CA ALA A 180 17.74 -8.34 -18.14
C ALA A 180 16.73 -8.46 -19.28
N SER A 181 16.34 -7.33 -19.87
CA SER A 181 15.55 -7.30 -21.09
C SER A 181 16.21 -8.17 -22.16
N ALA A 182 15.58 -9.28 -22.54
CA ALA A 182 15.86 -9.90 -23.83
C ALA A 182 15.36 -8.90 -24.88
N ALA A 183 16.29 -8.26 -25.60
CA ALA A 183 15.97 -7.41 -26.73
C ALA A 183 15.14 -8.22 -27.74
N ALA A 184 13.97 -7.68 -28.10
CA ALA A 184 13.25 -8.06 -29.30
C ALA A 184 13.80 -7.28 -30.49
#